data_AF-A0A7H4MCC5-F1
#
_entry.id   AF-A0A7H4MCC5-F1
#
_cell.length_a   1.000
_cell.length_b   1.000
_cell.length_c   1.000
_cell.angle_alpha   90.00
_cell.angle_beta   90.00
_cell.angle_gamma   90.00
#
_symmetry.space_group_name_H-M   'P 1'
#
loop_
_entity.id
_entity.type
_entity.pdbx_description
1 polymer ?
#
loop_
_entity_poly.entity_id
_entity_poly.type
_entity_poly.pdbx_seq_one_letter_code
_entity_poly.pdbx_strand_id
1 'polypeptide(L)'
;MTTDNFTLPIKAGLPQTVADKFQNKNTLSSYIPIRTQGNDFDWSSVVGLVLRGLLCKKIEKYNYQDFTADCKKNLQNKLGEEAFWSVLEDMYFTNENIFSVTPEFLLFKSQKSQDNKYTRDMRMASLFINLLQGQQIERFESNLNFLEEEFLKTLLDKTKSDRDKDFQVTESPYLPYIAEAFKRDLEFLTGYPKYLLDEFERFLAFYGFAYTAQLSLSLSDWKTGEAPTAKPLYFIMDHERASSERIHIKKHGYKLF
;
A
#
# COMPACT_ATOMS: atom_id res chain seq x y z
N MET A 1 6.62 -0.84 39.58
CA MET A 1 5.89 -1.86 38.81
C MET A 1 4.47 -1.90 39.33
N THR A 2 3.57 -1.17 38.71
CA THR A 2 2.13 -1.27 39.00
C THR A 2 1.65 -2.56 38.36
N THR A 3 1.46 -3.60 39.16
CA THR A 3 0.77 -4.82 38.75
C THR A 3 -0.64 -4.44 38.35
N ASP A 4 -0.93 -4.64 37.07
CA ASP A 4 -2.21 -4.27 36.49
C ASP A 4 -3.30 -5.23 37.01
N ASN A 5 -4.14 -4.76 37.92
CA ASN A 5 -5.21 -5.55 38.54
C ASN A 5 -6.44 -5.71 37.62
N PHE A 6 -6.26 -5.86 36.30
CA PHE A 6 -7.36 -6.10 35.38
C PHE A 6 -7.73 -7.59 35.32
N THR A 7 -8.32 -8.12 36.39
CA THR A 7 -9.05 -9.39 36.38
C THR A 7 -10.45 -9.17 35.79
N LEU A 8 -10.52 -8.88 34.49
CA LEU A 8 -11.74 -9.13 33.71
C LEU A 8 -11.56 -10.46 32.98
N PRO A 9 -12.54 -11.36 33.00
CA PRO A 9 -12.35 -12.71 32.49
C PRO A 9 -12.07 -12.66 30.98
N ILE A 10 -10.90 -13.16 30.59
CA ILE A 10 -10.64 -13.57 29.21
C ILE A 10 -11.71 -14.60 28.84
N LYS A 11 -12.31 -14.51 27.64
CA LYS A 11 -13.38 -15.43 27.22
C LYS A 11 -12.99 -16.88 27.48
N ALA A 12 -13.83 -17.59 28.24
CA ALA A 12 -13.64 -19.01 28.49
C ALA A 12 -13.72 -19.78 27.17
N GLY A 13 -12.78 -20.69 26.93
CA GLY A 13 -12.74 -21.50 25.71
C GLY A 13 -11.87 -20.95 24.56
N LEU A 14 -11.09 -19.88 24.78
CA LEU A 14 -10.01 -19.55 23.85
C LEU A 14 -9.00 -20.70 23.78
N PRO A 15 -8.44 -21.02 22.59
CA PRO A 15 -7.42 -22.03 22.45
C PRO A 15 -6.22 -21.68 23.34
N GLN A 16 -6.00 -22.45 24.39
CA GLN A 16 -4.76 -22.38 25.17
C GLN A 16 -3.83 -23.47 24.66
N THR A 17 -3.25 -23.25 23.48
CA THR A 17 -2.24 -24.15 22.95
C THR A 17 -0.93 -23.93 23.72
N VAL A 18 -0.64 -24.83 24.66
CA VAL A 18 0.64 -24.96 25.38
C VAL A 18 1.84 -25.11 24.42
N ALA A 19 1.57 -25.38 23.13
CA ALA A 19 2.55 -25.65 22.09
C ALA A 19 3.03 -24.41 21.31
N ASP A 20 2.37 -23.26 21.40
CA ASP A 20 2.82 -22.09 20.66
C ASP A 20 4.01 -21.46 21.37
N LYS A 21 5.20 -21.59 20.79
CA LYS A 21 6.37 -20.81 21.19
C LYS A 21 6.08 -19.34 20.88
N PHE A 22 5.41 -18.66 21.81
CA PHE A 22 5.21 -17.21 21.72
C PHE A 22 6.59 -16.55 21.74
N GLN A 23 6.97 -15.92 20.62
CA GLN A 23 8.16 -15.11 20.61
C GLN A 23 7.95 -13.96 21.59
N ASN A 24 8.85 -13.84 22.57
CA ASN A 24 8.82 -12.75 23.57
C ASN A 24 9.21 -11.38 22.96
N LYS A 25 9.15 -11.26 21.63
CA LYS A 25 9.33 -10.04 20.85
C LYS A 25 8.06 -9.80 20.05
N ASN A 26 7.26 -8.86 20.51
CA ASN A 26 6.07 -8.42 19.80
C ASN A 26 6.49 -7.40 18.72
N THR A 27 6.91 -7.87 17.56
CA THR A 27 7.19 -6.99 16.40
C THR A 27 5.86 -6.65 15.70
N LEU A 28 5.12 -5.69 16.24
CA LEU A 28 3.82 -5.20 15.75
C LEU A 28 3.88 -4.43 14.41
N SER A 29 4.95 -4.59 13.61
CA SER A 29 5.25 -3.72 12.48
C SER A 29 4.28 -3.82 11.31
N SER A 30 3.62 -4.96 11.16
CA SER A 30 2.72 -5.35 10.07
C SER A 30 1.28 -4.90 10.31
N TYR A 31 0.79 -4.99 11.55
CA TYR A 31 -0.53 -4.50 11.92
C TYR A 31 -0.56 -3.00 12.18
N ILE A 32 0.54 -2.38 12.60
CA ILE A 32 0.57 -0.94 12.92
C ILE A 32 1.71 -0.28 12.14
N PRO A 33 1.42 0.34 10.98
CA PRO A 33 2.46 1.01 10.22
C PRO A 33 2.87 2.36 10.83
N ILE A 34 2.11 2.88 11.81
CA ILE A 34 2.41 4.13 12.51
C ILE A 34 3.27 3.86 13.75
N ARG A 35 4.28 4.69 13.97
CA ARG A 35 5.17 4.63 15.15
C ARG A 35 5.22 5.98 15.87
N THR A 36 6.00 6.08 16.94
CA THR A 36 6.24 7.35 17.63
C THR A 36 6.99 8.37 16.78
N GLN A 37 7.80 7.92 15.80
CA GLN A 37 8.56 8.76 14.88
C GLN A 37 8.64 8.09 13.49
N GLY A 38 8.90 8.90 12.46
CA GLY A 38 9.10 8.42 11.10
C GLY A 38 7.82 7.89 10.46
N ASN A 39 6.76 8.72 10.51
CA ASN A 39 5.48 8.49 9.84
C ASN A 39 5.28 9.41 8.62
N ASP A 40 6.30 10.18 8.26
CA ASP A 40 6.33 10.92 7.00
C ASP A 40 6.67 9.92 5.90
N PHE A 41 5.63 9.31 5.32
CA PHE A 41 5.76 8.32 4.24
C PHE A 41 5.86 9.02 2.89
N ASP A 42 6.70 8.48 2.02
CA ASP A 42 6.68 8.83 0.60
C ASP A 42 5.61 7.98 -0.09
N TRP A 43 4.43 8.57 -0.31
CA TRP A 43 3.29 7.85 -0.89
C TRP A 43 3.56 7.33 -2.30
N SER A 44 4.40 8.01 -3.10
CA SER A 44 4.79 7.50 -4.41
C SER A 44 5.61 6.21 -4.25
N SER A 45 6.50 6.15 -3.27
CA SER A 45 7.24 4.93 -2.96
C SER A 45 6.33 3.82 -2.43
N VAL A 46 5.39 4.14 -1.53
CA VAL A 46 4.39 3.18 -1.02
C VAL A 46 3.58 2.59 -2.17
N VAL A 47 3.10 3.42 -3.11
CA VAL A 47 2.39 2.96 -4.32
C VAL A 47 3.23 1.98 -5.12
N GLY A 48 4.49 2.31 -5.41
CA GLY A 48 5.40 1.42 -6.13
C GLY A 48 5.59 0.08 -5.41
N LEU A 49 5.72 0.09 -4.09
CA LEU A 49 5.87 -1.13 -3.27
C LEU A 49 4.59 -1.97 -3.23
N VAL A 50 3.41 -1.36 -3.14
CA VAL A 50 2.14 -2.08 -3.21
C VAL A 50 1.94 -2.69 -4.59
N LEU A 51 2.26 -1.96 -5.66
CA LEU A 51 2.22 -2.47 -7.04
C LEU A 51 3.16 -3.64 -7.26
N ARG A 52 4.36 -3.59 -6.68
CA ARG A 52 5.32 -4.68 -6.71
C ARG A 52 4.75 -5.96 -6.08
N GLY A 53 3.99 -5.85 -4.98
CA GLY A 53 3.25 -6.96 -4.38
C GLY A 53 2.07 -7.43 -5.25
N LEU A 54 1.25 -6.52 -5.74
CA LEU A 54 0.05 -6.81 -6.53
C LEU A 54 0.37 -7.47 -7.88
N LEU A 55 1.41 -7.00 -8.58
CA LEU A 55 1.87 -7.56 -9.85
C LEU A 55 2.82 -8.76 -9.67
N CYS A 56 3.36 -8.95 -8.45
CA CYS A 56 4.44 -9.90 -8.17
C CYS A 56 5.63 -9.77 -9.12
N LYS A 57 5.96 -8.52 -9.48
CA LYS A 57 7.03 -8.16 -10.41
C LYS A 57 7.92 -7.09 -9.78
N LYS A 58 9.23 -7.22 -9.99
CA LYS A 58 10.23 -6.26 -9.52
C LYS A 58 11.21 -5.86 -10.61
N ILE A 59 11.78 -4.66 -10.44
CA ILE A 59 12.89 -4.14 -11.22
C ILE A 59 14.17 -4.25 -10.39
N GLU A 60 15.19 -4.95 -10.88
CA GLU A 60 16.48 -5.11 -10.21
C GLU A 60 17.61 -4.52 -11.03
N LYS A 61 18.41 -3.64 -10.42
CA LYS A 61 19.62 -3.05 -11.06
C LYS A 61 19.33 -2.46 -12.46
N TYR A 62 18.16 -1.86 -12.61
CA TYR A 62 17.71 -1.21 -13.83
C TYR A 62 17.00 0.08 -13.43
N ASN A 63 17.65 1.20 -13.67
CA ASN A 63 17.13 2.50 -13.23
C ASN A 63 16.33 3.16 -14.37
N TYR A 64 15.73 4.31 -14.07
CA TYR A 64 14.93 5.06 -15.03
C TYR A 64 15.73 5.55 -16.26
N GLN A 65 17.00 5.90 -16.07
CA GLN A 65 17.88 6.36 -17.16
C GLN A 65 18.23 5.21 -18.12
N ASP A 66 18.51 4.02 -17.57
CA ASP A 66 18.72 2.80 -18.36
C ASP A 66 17.47 2.47 -19.19
N PHE A 67 16.29 2.65 -18.59
CA PHE A 67 15.00 2.47 -19.25
C PHE A 67 14.77 3.43 -20.40
N THR A 68 15.01 4.72 -20.21
CA THR A 68 14.91 5.71 -21.29
C THR A 68 15.88 5.39 -22.43
N ALA A 69 17.13 5.00 -22.12
CA ALA A 69 18.12 4.63 -23.12
C ALA A 69 17.73 3.36 -23.92
N ASP A 70 17.20 2.34 -23.25
CA ASP A 70 16.71 1.12 -23.91
C ASP A 70 15.46 1.41 -24.76
N CYS A 71 14.54 2.25 -24.29
CA CYS A 71 13.40 2.70 -25.08
C CYS A 71 13.86 3.40 -26.36
N LYS A 72 14.83 4.32 -26.24
CA LYS A 72 15.46 4.97 -27.39
C LYS A 72 15.97 3.95 -28.37
N LYS A 73 16.84 3.04 -27.91
CA LYS A 73 17.46 2.02 -28.76
C LYS A 73 16.42 1.14 -29.48
N ASN A 74 15.36 0.75 -28.79
CA ASN A 74 14.32 -0.13 -29.32
C ASN A 74 13.42 0.56 -30.36
N LEU A 75 13.16 1.86 -30.18
CA LEU A 75 12.30 2.63 -31.08
C LEU A 75 13.05 3.36 -32.18
N GLN A 76 14.33 3.74 -32.00
CA GLN A 76 15.09 4.56 -32.94
C GLN A 76 15.03 4.01 -34.38
N ASN A 77 15.17 2.69 -34.54
CA ASN A 77 15.14 2.02 -35.84
C ASN A 77 13.72 1.89 -36.43
N LYS A 78 12.68 2.09 -35.61
CA LYS A 78 11.27 2.13 -35.99
C LYS A 78 10.79 3.55 -36.28
N LEU A 79 11.51 4.56 -35.81
CA LEU A 79 11.23 5.97 -36.09
C LEU A 79 11.67 6.28 -37.53
N GLY A 80 10.78 6.87 -38.33
CA GLY A 80 11.11 7.31 -39.69
C GLY A 80 12.08 8.50 -39.74
N GLU A 81 12.19 9.25 -38.64
CA GLU A 81 13.05 10.41 -38.51
C GLU A 81 13.82 10.36 -37.18
N GLU A 82 15.15 10.43 -37.24
CA GLU A 82 16.02 10.31 -36.07
C GLU A 82 15.76 11.43 -35.04
N ALA A 83 15.43 12.63 -35.53
CA ALA A 83 15.11 13.79 -34.72
C ALA A 83 13.79 13.65 -33.94
N PHE A 84 12.89 12.74 -34.33
CA PHE A 84 11.61 12.57 -33.65
C PHE A 84 11.77 12.03 -32.22
N TRP A 85 12.89 11.38 -31.90
CA TRP A 85 13.16 10.92 -30.54
C TRP A 85 13.15 12.05 -29.51
N SER A 86 13.69 13.24 -29.84
CA SER A 86 13.72 14.35 -28.87
C SER A 86 12.31 14.79 -28.47
N VAL A 87 11.36 14.74 -29.39
CA VAL A 87 9.94 15.04 -29.12
C VAL A 87 9.35 14.00 -28.15
N LEU A 88 9.65 12.71 -28.36
CA LEU A 88 9.20 11.64 -27.47
C LEU A 88 9.86 11.72 -26.08
N GLU A 89 11.14 12.06 -26.04
CA GLU A 89 11.91 12.29 -24.82
C GLU A 89 11.26 13.38 -23.98
N ASP A 90 10.96 14.53 -24.58
CA ASP A 90 10.28 15.64 -23.90
C ASP A 90 8.84 15.30 -23.47
N MET A 91 8.11 14.57 -24.30
CA MET A 91 6.71 14.22 -24.03
C MET A 91 6.57 13.23 -22.86
N TYR A 92 7.40 12.17 -22.83
CA TYR A 92 7.23 11.05 -21.90
C TYR A 92 8.29 10.99 -20.79
N PHE A 93 9.53 11.38 -21.07
CA PHE A 93 10.66 11.03 -20.20
C PHE A 93 11.22 12.21 -19.40
N THR A 94 11.36 13.39 -20.00
CA THR A 94 12.00 14.56 -19.38
C THR A 94 11.35 14.95 -18.05
N ASN A 95 10.02 14.90 -17.98
CA ASN A 95 9.24 15.23 -16.76
C ASN A 95 8.62 13.99 -16.10
N GLU A 96 9.11 12.79 -16.43
CA GLU A 96 8.58 11.53 -15.91
C GLU A 96 7.08 11.29 -16.23
N ASN A 97 6.53 11.96 -17.25
CA ASN A 97 5.13 11.82 -17.67
C ASN A 97 4.75 10.38 -18.04
N ILE A 98 5.71 9.52 -18.39
CA ILE A 98 5.50 8.10 -18.61
C ILE A 98 4.84 7.41 -17.41
N PHE A 99 5.01 7.93 -16.18
CA PHE A 99 4.37 7.40 -14.98
C PHE A 99 2.85 7.60 -14.93
N SER A 100 2.27 8.48 -15.76
CA SER A 100 0.82 8.64 -15.89
C SER A 100 0.20 7.83 -17.03
N VAL A 101 1.00 7.04 -17.77
CA VAL A 101 0.52 6.23 -18.89
C VAL A 101 -0.15 4.95 -18.41
N THR A 102 0.54 4.16 -17.58
CA THR A 102 0.03 2.91 -17.03
C THR A 102 0.68 2.60 -15.68
N PRO A 103 -0.04 1.96 -14.72
CA PRO A 103 0.50 1.70 -13.38
C PRO A 103 1.80 0.91 -13.34
N GLU A 104 2.09 0.06 -14.33
CA GLU A 104 3.33 -0.72 -14.37
C GLU A 104 4.60 0.16 -14.32
N PHE A 105 4.57 1.37 -14.90
CA PHE A 105 5.73 2.26 -14.85
C PHE A 105 6.02 2.75 -13.43
N LEU A 106 5.04 2.76 -12.52
CA LEU A 106 5.26 3.12 -11.12
C LEU A 106 6.09 2.08 -10.35
N LEU A 107 6.40 0.91 -10.94
CA LEU A 107 7.37 -0.03 -10.36
C LEU A 107 8.77 0.60 -10.16
N PHE A 108 9.13 1.64 -10.92
CA PHE A 108 10.37 2.39 -10.66
C PHE A 108 10.36 3.10 -9.30
N LYS A 109 9.18 3.45 -8.77
CA LYS A 109 9.04 4.09 -7.45
C LYS A 109 9.22 3.09 -6.29
N SER A 110 9.28 1.78 -6.58
CA SER A 110 9.50 0.72 -5.57
C SER A 110 10.97 0.45 -5.26
N GLN A 111 11.90 1.19 -5.86
CA GLN A 111 13.33 0.92 -5.74
C GLN A 111 13.89 1.39 -4.38
N LYS A 112 14.85 0.63 -3.83
CA LYS A 112 15.52 0.99 -2.58
C LYS A 112 16.28 2.31 -2.75
N SER A 113 15.87 3.34 -2.02
CA SER A 113 16.66 4.57 -1.85
C SER A 113 17.76 4.34 -0.82
N GLN A 114 18.82 5.17 -0.87
CA GLN A 114 19.96 5.08 0.06
C GLN A 114 19.59 5.46 1.52
N ASP A 115 18.40 6.03 1.73
CA ASP A 115 17.93 6.49 3.04
C ASP A 115 17.08 5.44 3.77
N ASN A 116 16.93 5.62 5.10
CA ASN A 116 15.94 4.90 5.92
C ASN A 116 14.46 5.15 5.50
N LYS A 117 14.21 5.85 4.41
CA LYS A 117 12.88 6.06 3.81
C LYS A 117 12.26 4.74 3.37
N TYR A 118 12.99 3.93 2.61
CA TYR A 118 12.52 2.63 2.13
C TYR A 118 11.98 1.74 3.26
N THR A 119 12.66 1.68 4.40
CA THR A 119 12.21 0.87 5.55
C THR A 119 10.88 1.37 6.14
N ARG A 120 10.63 2.69 6.14
CA ARG A 120 9.39 3.29 6.63
C ARG A 120 8.26 3.11 5.63
N ASP A 121 8.52 3.35 4.36
CA ASP A 121 7.54 3.19 3.27
C ASP A 121 7.17 1.71 3.10
N MET A 122 8.15 0.80 3.21
CA MET A 122 7.91 -0.64 3.21
C MET A 122 7.03 -1.07 4.37
N ARG A 123 7.17 -0.46 5.55
CA ARG A 123 6.29 -0.77 6.69
C ARG A 123 4.82 -0.43 6.38
N MET A 124 4.58 0.70 5.71
CA MET A 124 3.24 1.07 5.25
C MET A 124 2.76 0.15 4.12
N ALA A 125 3.61 -0.15 3.13
CA ALA A 125 3.29 -1.08 2.05
C ALA A 125 2.96 -2.49 2.58
N SER A 126 3.68 -2.97 3.60
CA SER A 126 3.42 -4.27 4.24
C SER A 126 2.03 -4.36 4.85
N LEU A 127 1.44 -3.27 5.35
CA LEU A 127 0.04 -3.26 5.77
C LEU A 127 -0.85 -3.65 4.57
N PHE A 128 -0.73 -2.94 3.45
CA PHE A 128 -1.55 -3.18 2.26
C PHE A 128 -1.29 -4.54 1.63
N ILE A 129 -0.04 -4.99 1.57
CA ILE A 129 0.33 -6.33 1.07
C ILE A 129 -0.34 -7.42 1.91
N ASN A 130 -0.41 -7.26 3.24
CA ASN A 130 -1.16 -8.18 4.07
C ASN A 130 -2.68 -8.02 3.85
N LEU A 131 -3.23 -6.82 3.62
CA LEU A 131 -4.65 -6.67 3.27
C LEU A 131 -5.03 -7.35 1.94
N LEU A 132 -4.11 -7.42 0.98
CA LEU A 132 -4.32 -8.14 -0.30
C LEU A 132 -4.52 -9.65 -0.10
N GLN A 133 -3.98 -10.24 0.97
CA GLN A 133 -4.06 -11.69 1.24
C GLN A 133 -3.70 -12.55 0.02
N GLY A 134 -2.69 -12.13 -0.75
CA GLY A 134 -2.21 -12.86 -1.93
C GLY A 134 -3.01 -12.62 -3.20
N GLN A 135 -3.96 -11.68 -3.22
CA GLN A 135 -4.56 -11.19 -4.45
C GLN A 135 -3.48 -10.60 -5.36
N GLN A 136 -3.49 -11.01 -6.62
CA GLN A 136 -2.52 -10.66 -7.63
C GLN A 136 -3.22 -10.37 -8.95
N ILE A 137 -2.58 -9.56 -9.79
CA ILE A 137 -2.99 -9.34 -11.18
C ILE A 137 -1.78 -9.53 -12.09
N GLU A 138 -2.00 -10.01 -13.31
CA GLU A 138 -0.91 -10.22 -14.27
C GLU A 138 -0.44 -8.91 -14.91
N ARG A 139 -1.40 -8.04 -15.25
CA ARG A 139 -1.23 -6.78 -15.97
C ARG A 139 -2.45 -5.88 -15.77
N PHE A 140 -2.28 -4.58 -16.02
CA PHE A 140 -3.40 -3.65 -16.14
C PHE A 140 -3.92 -3.63 -17.59
N GLU A 141 -5.24 -3.49 -17.73
CA GLU A 141 -5.91 -3.33 -19.03
C GLU A 141 -5.91 -1.86 -19.45
N SER A 142 -4.72 -1.33 -19.74
CA SER A 142 -4.55 0.04 -20.18
C SER A 142 -4.78 0.18 -21.68
N ASN A 143 -5.52 1.22 -22.09
CA ASN A 143 -5.71 1.58 -23.50
C ASN A 143 -4.48 2.37 -23.98
N LEU A 144 -3.44 1.63 -24.38
CA LEU A 144 -2.14 2.15 -24.78
C LEU A 144 -2.10 2.41 -26.30
N ASN A 145 -1.39 3.46 -26.70
CA ASN A 145 -1.00 3.62 -28.10
C ASN A 145 0.25 2.78 -28.43
N PHE A 146 0.58 2.66 -29.71
CA PHE A 146 1.69 1.80 -30.16
C PHE A 146 3.06 2.15 -29.55
N LEU A 147 3.33 3.43 -29.25
CA LEU A 147 4.57 3.86 -28.59
C LEU A 147 4.60 3.40 -27.15
N GLU A 148 3.50 3.61 -26.45
CA GLU A 148 3.33 3.22 -25.04
C GLU A 148 3.39 1.70 -24.87
N GLU A 149 2.87 0.93 -25.83
CA GLU A 149 3.03 -0.53 -25.86
C GLU A 149 4.51 -0.95 -25.97
N GLU A 150 5.29 -0.30 -26.82
CA GLU A 150 6.73 -0.57 -26.96
C GLU A 150 7.53 -0.15 -25.71
N PHE A 151 7.17 0.96 -25.09
CA PHE A 151 7.75 1.38 -23.79
C PHE A 151 7.42 0.37 -22.70
N LEU A 152 6.15 -0.06 -22.59
CA LEU A 152 5.73 -1.03 -21.59
C LEU A 152 6.43 -2.38 -21.82
N LYS A 153 6.53 -2.83 -23.07
CA LYS A 153 7.28 -4.05 -23.40
C LYS A 153 8.74 -3.95 -22.97
N THR A 154 9.39 -2.83 -23.26
CA THR A 154 10.78 -2.58 -22.84
C THR A 154 10.94 -2.69 -21.32
N LEU A 155 9.99 -2.17 -20.54
CA LEU A 155 9.96 -2.34 -19.09
C LEU A 155 9.78 -3.81 -18.71
N LEU A 156 8.74 -4.46 -19.23
CA LEU A 156 8.36 -5.82 -18.86
C LEU A 156 9.48 -6.84 -19.13
N ASP A 157 10.22 -6.68 -20.23
CA ASP A 157 11.39 -7.51 -20.59
C ASP A 157 12.52 -7.43 -19.53
N LYS A 158 12.51 -6.39 -18.69
CA LYS A 158 13.49 -6.15 -17.62
C LYS A 158 12.94 -6.48 -16.23
N THR A 159 11.65 -6.75 -16.11
CA THR A 159 11.03 -7.19 -14.86
C THR A 159 11.31 -8.66 -14.57
N LYS A 160 11.31 -9.02 -13.28
CA LYS A 160 11.39 -10.41 -12.82
C LYS A 160 10.26 -10.72 -11.86
N SER A 161 9.90 -11.99 -11.75
CA SER A 161 9.02 -12.48 -10.68
C SER A 161 9.61 -12.10 -9.32
N ASP A 162 8.79 -11.48 -8.49
CA ASP A 162 9.17 -11.14 -7.13
C ASP A 162 8.89 -12.30 -6.18
N ARG A 163 9.92 -12.67 -5.43
CA ARG A 163 9.87 -13.75 -4.42
C ARG A 163 10.47 -13.30 -3.09
N ASP A 164 10.70 -11.99 -2.94
CA ASP A 164 11.24 -11.42 -1.72
C ASP A 164 10.25 -11.63 -0.57
N LYS A 165 10.77 -12.02 0.60
CA LYS A 165 9.94 -12.35 1.78
C LYS A 165 9.06 -11.18 2.23
N ASP A 166 9.54 -9.95 2.04
CA ASP A 166 8.84 -8.74 2.47
C ASP A 166 7.53 -8.51 1.69
N PHE A 167 7.34 -9.16 0.54
CA PHE A 167 6.14 -9.07 -0.31
C PHE A 167 5.27 -10.33 -0.25
N GLN A 168 5.64 -11.30 0.60
CA GLN A 168 4.80 -12.46 0.88
C GLN A 168 3.83 -12.13 2.02
N VAL A 169 2.63 -12.72 1.98
CA VAL A 169 1.68 -12.62 3.08
C VAL A 169 2.28 -13.31 4.29
N THR A 170 2.56 -12.53 5.33
CA THR A 170 3.12 -13.06 6.58
C THR A 170 2.05 -13.27 7.63
N GLU A 171 0.94 -12.54 7.54
CA GLU A 171 -0.05 -12.43 8.60
C GLU A 171 -1.48 -12.36 8.06
N SER A 172 -2.43 -12.91 8.82
CA SER A 172 -3.85 -12.71 8.57
C SER A 172 -4.27 -11.31 9.03
N PRO A 173 -5.20 -10.62 8.36
CA PRO A 173 -5.55 -9.25 8.71
C PRO A 173 -6.26 -9.19 10.05
N TYR A 174 -5.86 -8.27 10.93
CA TYR A 174 -6.54 -8.08 12.22
C TYR A 174 -7.97 -7.57 12.04
N LEU A 175 -8.23 -6.81 10.97
CA LEU A 175 -9.54 -6.27 10.61
C LEU A 175 -10.03 -6.89 9.28
N PRO A 176 -10.59 -8.12 9.29
CA PRO A 176 -10.94 -8.83 8.07
C PRO A 176 -11.90 -8.06 7.15
N TYR A 177 -12.88 -7.34 7.73
CA TYR A 177 -13.84 -6.55 6.94
C TYR A 177 -13.20 -5.39 6.17
N ILE A 178 -12.09 -4.82 6.67
CA ILE A 178 -11.33 -3.80 5.94
C ILE A 178 -10.52 -4.45 4.82
N ALA A 179 -9.92 -5.62 5.07
CA ALA A 179 -9.22 -6.36 4.03
C ALA A 179 -10.15 -6.72 2.87
N GLU A 180 -11.36 -7.21 3.16
CA GLU A 180 -12.36 -7.50 2.11
C GLU A 180 -12.80 -6.24 1.35
N ALA A 181 -13.05 -5.13 2.05
CA ALA A 181 -13.38 -3.87 1.39
C ALA A 181 -12.22 -3.36 0.50
N PHE A 182 -10.98 -3.40 1.01
CA PHE A 182 -9.78 -2.98 0.29
C PHE A 182 -9.60 -3.79 -1.00
N LYS A 183 -9.70 -5.12 -0.91
CA LYS A 183 -9.55 -6.03 -2.05
C LYS A 183 -10.58 -5.75 -3.14
N ARG A 184 -11.87 -5.66 -2.76
CA ARG A 184 -12.97 -5.39 -3.70
C ARG A 184 -12.81 -4.03 -4.37
N ASP A 185 -12.51 -3.00 -3.59
CA ASP A 185 -12.44 -1.65 -4.12
C ASP A 185 -11.17 -1.46 -4.98
N LEU A 186 -10.05 -2.12 -4.63
CA LEU A 186 -8.86 -2.20 -5.48
C LEU A 186 -9.14 -2.98 -6.77
N GLU A 187 -9.80 -4.14 -6.69
CA GLU A 187 -10.19 -4.93 -7.88
C GLU A 187 -11.00 -4.08 -8.86
N PHE A 188 -11.97 -3.32 -8.36
CA PHE A 188 -12.70 -2.34 -9.17
C PHE A 188 -11.74 -1.33 -9.82
N LEU A 189 -10.82 -0.72 -9.07
CA LEU A 189 -9.87 0.26 -9.61
C LEU A 189 -8.89 -0.34 -10.63
N THR A 190 -8.53 -1.62 -10.52
CA THR A 190 -7.65 -2.27 -11.50
C THR A 190 -8.30 -2.34 -12.89
N GLY A 191 -9.63 -2.33 -12.96
CA GLY A 191 -10.40 -2.20 -14.21
C GLY A 191 -10.42 -0.78 -14.81
N TYR A 192 -9.91 0.24 -14.09
CA TYR A 192 -9.83 1.63 -14.54
C TYR A 192 -8.43 2.22 -14.31
N PRO A 193 -7.38 1.76 -15.03
CA PRO A 193 -5.98 2.09 -14.72
C PRO A 193 -5.66 3.59 -14.67
N LYS A 194 -6.28 4.41 -15.53
CA LYS A 194 -6.09 5.87 -15.51
C LYS A 194 -6.63 6.51 -14.24
N TYR A 195 -7.83 6.12 -13.83
CA TYR A 195 -8.43 6.61 -12.59
C TYR A 195 -7.64 6.11 -11.37
N LEU A 196 -7.16 4.86 -11.41
CA LEU A 196 -6.26 4.34 -10.39
C LEU A 196 -4.98 5.18 -10.30
N LEU A 197 -4.32 5.53 -11.41
CA LEU A 197 -3.12 6.38 -11.38
C LEU A 197 -3.36 7.73 -10.70
N ASP A 198 -4.48 8.38 -11.01
CA ASP A 198 -4.82 9.70 -10.46
C ASP A 198 -5.12 9.65 -8.95
N GLU A 199 -5.70 8.55 -8.47
CA GLU A 199 -6.21 8.44 -7.10
C GLU A 199 -5.44 7.43 -6.23
N PHE A 200 -4.40 6.76 -6.73
CA PHE A 200 -3.76 5.63 -6.01
C PHE A 200 -3.24 6.03 -4.63
N GLU A 201 -2.53 7.16 -4.56
CA GLU A 201 -2.00 7.66 -3.30
C GLU A 201 -3.12 7.95 -2.29
N ARG A 202 -4.20 8.58 -2.76
CA ARG A 202 -5.37 8.91 -1.92
C ARG A 202 -6.13 7.67 -1.47
N PHE A 203 -6.25 6.68 -2.35
CA PHE A 203 -6.83 5.37 -2.05
C PHE A 203 -6.04 4.69 -0.93
N LEU A 204 -4.71 4.58 -1.07
CA LEU A 204 -3.88 3.98 -0.02
C LEU A 204 -3.90 4.81 1.27
N ALA A 205 -3.82 6.14 1.19
CA ALA A 205 -3.92 7.01 2.36
C ALA A 205 -5.25 6.85 3.10
N PHE A 206 -6.36 6.74 2.36
CA PHE A 206 -7.68 6.50 2.93
C PHE A 206 -7.75 5.16 3.68
N TYR A 207 -7.26 4.07 3.09
CA TYR A 207 -7.27 2.77 3.77
C TYR A 207 -6.27 2.68 4.92
N GLY A 208 -5.11 3.33 4.82
CA GLY A 208 -4.16 3.46 5.92
C GLY A 208 -4.78 4.17 7.12
N PHE A 209 -5.49 5.27 6.86
CA PHE A 209 -6.28 6.00 7.86
C PHE A 209 -7.40 5.13 8.45
N ALA A 210 -8.27 4.57 7.60
CA ALA A 210 -9.44 3.82 8.03
C ALA A 210 -9.03 2.59 8.86
N TYR A 211 -7.99 1.88 8.42
CA TYR A 211 -7.43 0.75 9.14
C TYR A 211 -6.90 1.18 10.51
N THR A 212 -6.10 2.25 10.58
CA THR A 212 -5.54 2.73 11.85
C THR A 212 -6.64 3.17 12.82
N ALA A 213 -7.65 3.91 12.35
CA ALA A 213 -8.75 4.37 13.18
C ALA A 213 -9.57 3.19 13.73
N GLN A 214 -9.95 2.24 12.87
CA GLN A 214 -10.71 1.07 13.28
C GLN A 214 -9.91 0.13 14.18
N LEU A 215 -8.60 0.01 13.96
CA LEU A 215 -7.73 -0.76 14.84
C LEU A 215 -7.75 -0.15 16.24
N SER A 216 -7.52 1.16 16.36
CA SER A 216 -7.55 1.87 17.65
C SER A 216 -8.87 1.68 18.39
N LEU A 217 -10.01 1.72 17.68
CA LEU A 217 -11.31 1.44 18.27
C LEU A 217 -11.49 -0.03 18.67
N SER A 218 -10.89 -0.98 17.95
CA SER A 218 -11.04 -2.41 18.18
C SER A 218 -10.09 -2.98 19.22
N LEU A 219 -8.96 -2.31 19.49
CA LEU A 219 -7.93 -2.79 20.41
C LEU A 219 -8.46 -3.05 21.81
N SER A 220 -9.46 -2.32 22.32
CA SER A 220 -10.05 -2.57 23.64
C SER A 220 -10.74 -3.94 23.76
N ASP A 221 -11.19 -4.50 22.64
CA ASP A 221 -12.07 -5.66 22.60
C ASP A 221 -11.30 -6.97 22.45
N TRP A 222 -9.96 -6.94 22.42
CA TRP A 222 -9.12 -8.11 22.21
C TRP A 222 -9.43 -9.27 23.19
N LYS A 223 -9.84 -8.94 24.42
CA LYS A 223 -10.17 -9.92 25.48
C LYS A 223 -11.42 -10.73 25.18
N THR A 224 -12.30 -10.23 24.29
CA THR A 224 -13.50 -10.95 23.86
C THR A 224 -13.16 -12.17 23.03
N GLY A 225 -11.99 -12.20 22.36
CA GLY A 225 -11.63 -13.30 21.46
C GLY A 225 -12.54 -13.41 20.22
N GLU A 226 -13.38 -12.41 19.96
CA GLU A 226 -14.25 -12.35 18.80
C GLU A 226 -13.55 -11.62 17.65
N ALA A 227 -13.92 -11.97 16.42
CA ALA A 227 -13.41 -11.29 15.25
C ALA A 227 -13.83 -9.80 15.29
N PRO A 228 -12.90 -8.84 15.08
CA PRO A 228 -13.24 -7.43 15.09
C PRO A 228 -14.31 -7.08 14.06
N THR A 229 -15.26 -6.24 14.47
CA THR A 229 -16.34 -5.74 13.61
C THR A 229 -16.19 -4.23 13.39
N ALA A 230 -16.84 -3.71 12.35
CA ALA A 230 -16.82 -2.28 12.05
C ALA A 230 -17.44 -1.48 13.19
N LYS A 231 -16.71 -0.47 13.68
CA LYS A 231 -17.19 0.45 14.72
C LYS A 231 -17.48 1.81 14.08
N PRO A 232 -18.52 2.52 14.54
CA PRO A 232 -18.79 3.86 14.04
C PRO A 232 -17.63 4.79 14.40
N LEU A 233 -17.21 5.64 13.46
CA LEU A 233 -16.20 6.68 13.68
C LEU A 233 -16.85 8.03 13.39
N TYR A 234 -16.89 8.91 14.39
CA TYR A 234 -17.55 10.21 14.28
C TYR A 234 -16.54 11.32 14.07
N PHE A 235 -16.81 12.17 13.08
CA PHE A 235 -16.10 13.41 12.83
C PHE A 235 -16.91 14.59 13.37
N ILE A 236 -16.20 15.65 13.74
CA ILE A 236 -16.81 16.96 14.03
C ILE A 236 -16.21 17.97 13.07
N MET A 237 -17.01 18.94 12.67
CA MET A 237 -16.52 20.04 11.84
C MET A 237 -15.55 20.90 12.64
N ASP A 238 -14.56 21.51 11.98
CA ASP A 238 -13.52 22.30 12.67
C ASP A 238 -14.07 23.49 13.46
N HIS A 239 -15.19 24.06 13.02
CA HIS A 239 -15.87 25.17 13.69
C HIS A 239 -16.82 24.71 14.81
N GLU A 240 -16.99 23.41 15.02
CA GLU A 240 -17.92 22.85 15.98
C GLU A 240 -17.21 22.47 17.29
N ARG A 241 -17.73 22.95 18.43
CA ARG A 241 -17.31 22.47 19.76
C ARG A 241 -18.22 21.34 20.21
N ALA A 242 -17.67 20.15 20.39
CA ALA A 242 -18.41 19.03 20.93
C ALA A 242 -18.77 19.28 22.40
N SER A 243 -20.07 19.40 22.70
CA SER A 243 -20.55 19.50 24.10
C SER A 243 -20.32 18.18 24.84
N SER A 244 -20.36 18.25 26.18
CA SER A 244 -20.21 17.08 27.05
C SER A 244 -21.28 16.00 26.82
N GLU A 245 -22.41 16.37 26.24
CA GLU A 245 -23.59 15.54 25.98
C GLU A 245 -23.45 14.68 24.73
N ARG A 246 -22.50 14.98 23.83
CA ARG A 246 -22.28 14.19 22.60
C ARG A 246 -21.42 12.95 22.88
N ILE A 247 -22.02 12.01 23.61
CA ILE A 247 -21.38 10.79 24.11
C ILE A 247 -20.76 9.94 22.98
N HIS A 248 -21.36 9.94 21.78
CA HIS A 248 -20.83 9.19 20.64
C HIS A 248 -19.47 9.70 20.13
N ILE A 249 -19.28 11.02 20.11
CA ILE A 249 -17.98 11.65 19.76
C ILE A 249 -16.95 11.38 20.87
N LYS A 250 -17.37 11.30 22.14
CA LYS A 250 -16.47 10.94 23.24
C LYS A 250 -16.09 9.46 23.29
N LYS A 251 -16.94 8.56 22.78
CA LYS A 251 -16.66 7.11 22.81
C LYS A 251 -16.01 6.62 21.52
N HIS A 252 -16.30 7.27 20.39
CA HIS A 252 -15.83 6.84 19.07
C HIS A 252 -15.50 8.01 18.13
N GLY A 253 -15.06 9.15 18.67
CA GLY A 253 -14.68 10.31 17.87
C GLY A 253 -13.22 10.26 17.41
N TYR A 254 -12.95 10.91 16.28
CA TYR A 254 -11.59 11.00 15.72
C TYR A 254 -10.58 11.70 16.67
N LYS A 255 -10.99 12.77 17.37
CA LYS A 255 -10.13 13.52 18.32
C LYS A 255 -9.85 12.79 19.64
N LEU A 256 -10.27 11.53 19.79
CA LEU A 256 -9.97 10.75 20.99
C LEU A 256 -8.52 10.22 21.03
N PHE A 257 -7.79 10.35 19.91
CA PHE A 257 -6.48 9.76 19.68
C PHE A 257 -5.49 10.79 19.13
#